data_AF-A0A7C8EU40-F1
#
_entry.id   AF-A0A7C8EU40-F1
#
_cell.length_a   1.000
_cell.length_b   1.000
_cell.length_c   1.000
_cell.angle_alpha   90.00
_cell.angle_beta   90.00
_cell.angle_gamma   90.00
#
_symmetry.space_group_name_H-M   'P 1'
#
loop_
_entity.id
_entity.type
_entity.pdbx_description
1 polymer ?
#
loop_
_entity_poly.entity_id
_entity_poly.type
_entity_poly.pdbx_seq_one_letter_code
_entity_poly.pdbx_strand_id
1 'polypeptide(L)'
;MKATFLDLRRNPRKILEAIERNETITLSKRGREIAYIVPKKKAKGAVSLKDSPAFGMWKDRADMADPAGYVRRMRKGRFSDF
;
A
#
# COMPACT_ATOMS: atom_id res chain seq x y z
N MET A 1 -11.35 -5.77 -2.63
CA MET A 1 -12.33 -6.87 -2.53
C MET A 1 -13.70 -6.47 -3.10
N LYS A 2 -14.52 -7.40 -3.61
CA LYS A 2 -15.96 -7.15 -3.92
C LYS A 2 -16.85 -7.78 -2.84
N ALA A 3 -17.88 -7.07 -2.39
CA ALA A 3 -18.84 -7.55 -1.41
C ALA A 3 -20.26 -7.12 -1.79
N THR A 4 -21.25 -7.94 -1.44
CA THR A 4 -22.66 -7.56 -1.62
C THR A 4 -23.21 -6.87 -0.38
N PHE A 5 -24.32 -6.14 -0.54
CA PHE A 5 -25.06 -5.58 0.59
C PHE A 5 -25.54 -6.67 1.56
N LEU A 6 -25.80 -7.88 1.07
CA LEU A 6 -26.16 -9.03 1.90
C LEU A 6 -24.97 -9.50 2.75
N ASP A 7 -23.76 -9.54 2.18
CA ASP A 7 -22.53 -9.90 2.89
C ASP A 7 -22.24 -8.92 4.03
N LEU A 8 -22.53 -7.65 3.81
CA LEU A 8 -22.41 -6.61 4.83
C LEU A 8 -23.29 -6.87 6.05
N ARG A 9 -24.52 -7.36 5.82
CA ARG A 9 -25.46 -7.71 6.89
C ARG A 9 -25.14 -9.04 7.55
N ARG A 10 -24.74 -10.05 6.78
CA ARG A 10 -24.53 -11.42 7.29
C ARG A 10 -23.15 -11.64 7.90
N ASN A 11 -22.12 -11.01 7.36
CA ASN A 11 -20.72 -11.23 7.72
C ASN A 11 -19.95 -9.91 7.94
N PRO A 12 -20.37 -9.07 8.89
CA PRO A 12 -19.72 -7.78 9.13
C PRO A 12 -18.24 -7.93 9.53
N ARG A 13 -17.85 -9.02 10.22
CA ARG A 13 -16.46 -9.29 10.61
C ARG A 13 -15.51 -9.33 9.41
N LYS A 14 -15.90 -10.01 8.32
CA LYS A 14 -15.07 -10.11 7.11
C LYS A 14 -14.83 -8.74 6.47
N ILE A 15 -15.84 -7.86 6.53
CA ILE A 15 -15.74 -6.49 6.02
C ILE A 15 -14.81 -5.66 6.90
N LEU A 16 -14.94 -5.78 8.23
CA LEU A 16 -14.04 -5.13 9.19
C LEU A 16 -12.58 -5.56 8.98
N GLU A 17 -12.30 -6.85 8.86
CA GLU A 17 -10.94 -7.36 8.61
C GLU A 17 -10.33 -6.80 7.32
N ALA A 18 -11.12 -6.70 6.25
CA ALA A 18 -10.65 -6.11 4.99
C ALA A 18 -10.34 -4.61 5.14
N ILE A 19 -11.17 -3.87 5.89
CA ILE A 19 -10.91 -2.45 6.20
C ILE A 19 -9.63 -2.30 7.04
N GLU A 20 -9.44 -3.15 8.04
CA GLU A 20 -8.23 -3.14 8.90
C GLU A 20 -6.95 -3.42 8.12
N ARG A 21 -7.02 -4.25 7.08
CA ARG A 21 -5.91 -4.54 6.15
C ARG A 21 -5.63 -3.42 5.14
N ASN A 22 -6.31 -2.28 5.24
CA ASN A 22 -6.26 -1.18 4.28
C ASN A 22 -6.73 -1.57 2.86
N GLU A 23 -7.61 -2.56 2.73
CA GLU A 23 -8.19 -2.90 1.43
C GLU A 23 -9.39 -2.03 1.09
N THR A 24 -9.52 -1.65 -0.18
CA THR A 24 -10.74 -1.01 -0.70
C THR A 24 -11.77 -2.08 -1.05
N ILE A 25 -13.01 -1.87 -0.61
CA ILE A 25 -14.12 -2.80 -0.82
C ILE A 25 -15.14 -2.17 -1.77
N THR A 26 -15.41 -2.82 -2.89
CA THR A 26 -16.50 -2.46 -3.81
C THR A 26 -17.79 -3.12 -3.36
N LEU A 27 -18.82 -2.31 -3.16
CA LEU A 27 -20.09 -2.69 -2.60
C LEU A 27 -21.13 -2.80 -3.72
N SER A 28 -21.81 -3.95 -3.82
CA SER A 28 -22.85 -4.17 -4.83
C SER A 28 -24.19 -4.56 -4.23
N LYS A 29 -25.28 -4.20 -4.91
CA LYS A 29 -26.65 -4.59 -4.55
C LYS A 29 -27.36 -5.07 -5.81
N ARG A 30 -27.86 -6.31 -5.80
CA ARG A 30 -28.54 -6.96 -6.95
C ARG A 30 -27.72 -6.84 -8.25
N GLY A 31 -26.41 -7.09 -8.17
CA GLY A 31 -25.50 -7.06 -9.32
C GLY A 31 -25.02 -5.68 -9.78
N ARG A 32 -25.50 -4.59 -9.18
CA ARG A 32 -25.02 -3.22 -9.48
C ARG A 32 -24.08 -2.73 -8.40
N GLU A 33 -22.94 -2.17 -8.80
CA GLU A 33 -22.01 -1.49 -7.88
C GLU A 33 -22.64 -0.17 -7.42
N ILE A 34 -22.67 0.06 -6.11
CA ILE A 34 -23.39 1.19 -5.49
C ILE A 34 -22.48 2.09 -4.66
N ALA A 35 -21.36 1.56 -4.15
CA ALA A 35 -20.48 2.30 -3.26
C ALA A 35 -19.08 1.66 -3.18
N TYR A 36 -18.14 2.43 -2.65
CA TYR A 36 -16.84 1.94 -2.19
C TYR A 36 -16.69 2.22 -0.71
N ILE A 37 -16.13 1.25 0.02
CA ILE A 37 -15.66 1.46 1.38
C ILE A 37 -14.14 1.60 1.29
N VAL A 38 -13.66 2.79 1.63
CA VAL A 38 -12.24 3.10 1.66
C VAL A 38 -11.83 3.25 3.13
N PRO A 39 -10.78 2.55 3.59
CA PRO A 39 -10.30 2.71 4.95
C PRO A 39 -9.88 4.16 5.17
N LYS A 40 -10.30 4.74 6.29
CA LYS A 40 -9.81 6.06 6.69
C LYS A 40 -8.31 5.93 6.88
N LYS A 41 -7.52 6.61 6.04
CA LYS A 41 -6.08 6.72 6.26
C LYS A 41 -5.91 7.29 7.66
N LYS A 42 -5.37 6.49 8.59
CA LYS A 42 -4.83 7.05 9.82
C LYS A 42 -3.83 8.08 9.35
N ALA A 43 -4.06 9.35 9.66
CA ALA A 43 -2.98 10.32 9.66
C ALA A 43 -1.99 9.75 10.68
N LYS A 44 -1.03 8.95 10.21
CA LYS A 44 0.21 8.77 10.93
C LYS A 44 0.68 10.21 11.05
N GLY A 45 0.56 10.80 12.24
CA GLY A 45 1.00 12.17 12.49
C GLY A 45 2.34 12.30 11.80
N ALA A 46 2.48 13.32 10.94
CA ALA A 46 3.58 13.39 9.98
C ALA A 46 4.89 13.14 10.74
N VAL A 47 5.40 11.91 10.65
CA VAL A 47 6.66 11.56 11.30
C VAL A 47 7.66 12.36 10.50
N SER A 48 8.34 13.28 11.18
CA SER A 48 9.39 14.05 10.55
C SER A 48 10.34 13.04 9.91
N LEU A 49 10.56 13.17 8.61
CA LEU A 49 11.46 12.28 7.88
C LEU A 49 12.85 12.27 8.52
N LYS A 50 13.25 13.36 9.18
CA LYS A 50 14.50 13.49 9.92
C LYS A 50 14.57 12.60 11.16
N ASP A 51 13.44 12.23 11.72
CA ASP A 51 13.34 11.43 12.96
C ASP A 51 13.36 9.93 12.65
N SER A 52 13.27 9.56 11.36
CA SER A 52 13.44 8.18 10.93
C SER A 52 14.90 7.77 11.08
N PRO A 53 15.21 6.61 11.71
CA PRO A 53 16.56 6.04 11.71
C PRO A 53 17.13 5.81 10.31
N ALA A 54 16.27 5.77 9.29
CA ALA A 54 16.69 5.64 7.90
C ALA A 54 17.19 6.95 7.27
N PHE A 55 16.93 8.10 7.88
CA PHE A 55 17.33 9.40 7.35
C PHE A 55 18.84 9.55 7.40
N GLY A 56 19.45 9.84 6.25
CA GLY A 56 20.90 10.01 6.15
C GLY A 56 21.72 8.72 6.11
N MET A 57 21.09 7.53 6.12
CA MET A 57 21.81 6.23 6.03
C MET A 57 22.77 6.12 4.85
N TRP A 58 22.54 6.89 3.79
CA TRP A 58 23.35 6.85 2.55
C TRP A 58 24.21 8.09 2.35
N LYS A 59 24.27 9.00 3.33
CA LYS A 59 25.02 10.26 3.22
C LYS A 59 26.51 10.02 2.90
N ASP A 60 27.10 9.02 3.54
CA ASP A 60 28.54 8.75 3.46
C ASP A 60 28.87 7.61 2.47
N ARG A 61 27.88 7.15 1.69
CA ARG A 61 28.03 6.08 0.71
C ARG A 61 28.42 6.60 -0.66
N ALA A 62 29.73 6.70 -0.90
CA ALA A 62 30.27 7.12 -2.20
C ALA A 62 29.86 6.20 -3.36
N ASP A 63 29.64 4.91 -3.09
CA ASP A 63 29.16 3.91 -4.06
C ASP A 63 27.72 4.14 -4.54
N MET A 64 26.96 4.96 -3.80
CA MET A 64 25.58 5.34 -4.09
C MET A 64 25.42 6.84 -4.40
N ALA A 65 26.47 7.47 -4.95
CA ALA A 65 26.42 8.87 -5.41
C ALA A 65 25.27 9.14 -6.41
N ASP A 66 24.85 8.12 -7.17
CA ASP A 66 23.61 8.11 -7.94
C ASP A 66 22.64 7.02 -7.41
N PRO A 67 21.71 7.39 -6.49
CA PRO A 67 20.74 6.45 -5.93
C PRO A 67 19.79 5.87 -6.98
N ALA A 68 19.41 6.64 -7.99
CA ALA A 68 18.48 6.20 -9.03
C ALA A 68 19.13 5.12 -9.91
N GLY A 69 20.37 5.37 -10.36
CA GLY A 69 21.15 4.38 -11.10
C GLY A 69 21.49 3.15 -10.26
N TYR A 70 21.81 3.31 -8.99
CA TYR A 70 22.08 2.20 -8.07
C TYR A 70 20.87 1.28 -7.91
N VAL A 71 19.67 1.84 -7.65
CA VAL A 71 18.42 1.05 -7.56
C VAL A 71 18.07 0.41 -8.90
N ARG A 72 18.28 1.11 -10.01
CA ARG A 72 18.04 0.55 -11.36
C ARG A 72 18.94 -0.65 -11.64
N ARG A 73 20.22 -0.60 -11.25
CA ARG A 73 21.15 -1.75 -11.36
C ARG A 73 20.69 -2.92 -10.50
N MET A 74 20.26 -2.68 -9.26
CA MET A 74 19.72 -3.74 -8.39
C MET A 74 18.44 -4.37 -8.96
N ARG A 75 17.60 -3.58 -9.64
CA ARG A 75 16.34 -4.06 -10.25
C ARG A 75 16.55 -4.73 -11.61
N LYS A 76 17.70 -4.56 -12.26
CA LYS A 76 18.05 -5.39 -13.41
C LYS A 76 18.22 -6.82 -12.88
N GLY A 77 17.28 -7.69 -13.25
CA GLY A 77 17.41 -9.12 -12.98
C GLY A 77 18.71 -9.67 -13.58
N ARG A 78 19.11 -10.88 -13.14
CA ARG A 78 20.35 -11.54 -13.60
C ARG A 78 20.38 -11.83 -15.11
N PHE A 79 19.22 -11.82 -15.77
CA PHE A 79 19.04 -12.05 -17.19
C PHE A 79 18.36 -10.82 -17.79
N SER A 80 19.14 -9.81 -18.20
CA SER A 80 18.60 -8.66 -18.95
C SER A 80 18.93 -8.69 -20.44
N ASP A 81 19.48 -9.81 -20.93
CA ASP A 81 19.77 -10.02 -22.35
C ASP A 81 18.96 -11.23 -22.85
N PHE A 82 17.83 -10.94 -23.49
CA PHE A 82 17.20 -11.73 -24.56
C PHE A 82 16.49 -10.76 -25.49
#